data_AF-A0A959QJC8-F1
#
_entry.id   AF-A0A959QJC8-F1
#
_cell.length_a   1.000
_cell.length_b   1.000
_cell.length_c   1.000
_cell.angle_alpha   90.00
_cell.angle_beta   90.00
_cell.angle_gamma   90.00
#
_symmetry.space_group_name_H-M   'P 1'
#
loop_
_entity.id
_entity.type
_entity.pdbx_description
1 polymer ?
#
loop_
_entity_poly.entity_id
_entity_poly.type
_entity_poly.pdbx_seq_one_letter_code
_entity_poly.pdbx_strand_id
1 'polypeptide(L)'
;MSKRAATNFQEINLDHYLYSSIPLRFQGVDPPEFEDFIAFLFKQNGYELVQTSYSADFGADIIVKKDGLRTAVQVKRYFELHKVGVSDINQVIGAQQYYQCDQALMITTSSYTPAAKELAVKSGVILWDWERLEKAISDTFFEGQYHQDYYKAYPVDISSTNSDLLKIEIMDVYIPDLESENSRILIRLSNLTDIQHKIKCDLPILLTTNQFQFSAIKFVEESFSSGILYPNATIEIICEFSRRQLSDYDRKDRLLLPVHFLQSQEYIVLEQKLGSIKNECFLVTFYYGRTSAEYRQMIALRDQVLQKNLLGRSFISAYYFLGSRLVDYLSHEPKMVNILRPLVRGIVKTAIRNKR
;
A
#
# COMPACT_ATOMS: atom_id res chain seq x y z
N MET A 1 -16.76 11.01 25.66
CA MET A 1 -15.73 10.68 24.65
C MET A 1 -14.55 11.62 24.86
N SER A 2 -13.34 11.08 24.99
CA SER A 2 -12.12 11.89 25.14
C SER A 2 -11.88 12.69 23.86
N LYS A 3 -11.60 13.99 23.96
CA LYS A 3 -11.24 14.83 22.81
C LYS A 3 -9.87 14.39 22.29
N ARG A 4 -9.80 13.92 21.04
CA ARG A 4 -8.53 13.69 20.33
C ARG A 4 -7.84 15.05 20.18
N ALA A 5 -6.54 15.12 20.47
CA ALA A 5 -5.73 16.30 20.14
C ALA A 5 -5.43 16.29 18.63
N ALA A 6 -5.49 17.46 17.99
CA ALA A 6 -5.12 17.58 16.57
C ALA A 6 -3.63 17.29 16.38
N THR A 7 -3.27 16.65 15.27
CA THR A 7 -1.87 16.35 14.94
C THR A 7 -1.08 17.64 14.73
N ASN A 8 0.01 17.82 15.48
CA ASN A 8 0.86 19.00 15.35
C ASN A 8 1.94 18.81 14.29
N PHE A 9 1.63 19.17 13.04
CA PHE A 9 2.54 19.06 11.90
C PHE A 9 3.81 19.93 11.99
N GLN A 10 3.92 20.83 12.98
CA GLN A 10 5.14 21.60 13.24
C GLN A 10 6.17 20.81 14.09
N GLU A 11 5.73 19.76 14.77
CA GLU A 11 6.56 18.96 15.69
C GLU A 11 6.93 17.59 15.12
N ILE A 12 6.40 17.22 13.95
CA ILE A 12 6.73 15.97 13.26
C ILE A 12 7.77 16.19 12.16
N ASN A 13 8.45 15.11 11.77
CA ASN A 13 9.26 15.10 10.56
C ASN A 13 8.34 15.13 9.32
N LEU A 14 8.08 16.34 8.80
CA LEU A 14 7.17 16.55 7.67
C LEU A 14 7.65 15.84 6.39
N ASP A 15 8.95 15.85 6.10
CA ASP A 15 9.50 15.16 4.91
C ASP A 15 9.22 13.66 4.98
N HIS A 16 9.44 13.04 6.15
CA HIS A 16 9.13 11.63 6.35
C HIS A 16 7.63 11.33 6.21
N TYR A 17 6.78 12.16 6.81
CA TYR A 17 5.32 12.04 6.71
C TYR A 17 4.85 12.14 5.26
N LEU A 18 5.31 13.14 4.51
CA LEU A 18 4.94 13.33 3.11
C LEU A 18 5.50 12.22 2.22
N TYR A 19 6.76 11.82 2.43
CA TYR A 19 7.41 10.74 1.70
C TYR A 19 6.63 9.42 1.83
N SER A 20 6.18 9.10 3.04
CA SER A 20 5.44 7.86 3.31
C SER A 20 3.96 7.93 2.89
N SER A 21 3.34 9.10 2.99
CA SER A 21 1.89 9.25 2.81
C SER A 21 1.47 9.56 1.38
N ILE A 22 2.21 10.38 0.63
CA ILE A 22 1.84 10.83 -0.72
C ILE A 22 1.74 9.68 -1.72
N PRO A 23 2.73 8.75 -1.82
CA PRO A 23 2.63 7.63 -2.74
C PRO A 23 1.32 6.88 -2.51
N LEU A 24 0.99 6.65 -1.24
CA LEU A 24 -0.20 5.94 -0.79
C LEU A 24 -1.50 6.74 -0.86
N ARG A 25 -1.51 7.97 -1.40
CA ARG A 25 -2.65 8.89 -1.37
C ARG A 25 -3.27 9.00 0.03
N PHE A 26 -2.41 9.07 1.05
CA PHE A 26 -2.77 9.11 2.47
C PHE A 26 -3.64 7.92 2.95
N GLN A 27 -3.75 6.81 2.20
CA GLN A 27 -4.57 5.68 2.63
C GLN A 27 -4.11 5.04 3.93
N GLY A 28 -2.82 5.21 4.23
CA GLY A 28 -2.20 4.86 5.49
C GLY A 28 -2.43 5.85 6.63
N VAL A 29 -3.19 6.93 6.46
CA VAL A 29 -3.38 7.98 7.47
C VAL A 29 -4.81 7.95 7.99
N ASP A 30 -5.00 8.17 9.29
CA ASP A 30 -6.33 8.21 9.89
C ASP A 30 -7.17 9.35 9.27
N PRO A 31 -8.50 9.18 9.03
CA PRO A 31 -9.30 10.26 8.44
C PRO A 31 -9.20 11.60 9.18
N PRO A 32 -9.25 11.66 10.54
CA PRO A 32 -9.07 12.93 11.25
C PRO A 32 -7.65 13.51 11.15
N GLU A 33 -6.62 12.67 11.03
CA GLU A 33 -5.25 13.15 10.81
C GLU A 33 -5.08 13.70 9.40
N PHE A 34 -5.74 13.09 8.42
CA PHE A 34 -5.78 13.62 7.06
C PHE A 34 -6.51 14.98 7.01
N GLU A 35 -7.62 15.14 7.75
CA GLU A 35 -8.28 16.44 7.92
C GLU A 35 -7.33 17.47 8.55
N ASP A 36 -6.61 17.11 9.62
CA ASP A 36 -5.60 17.97 10.25
C ASP A 36 -4.49 18.35 9.25
N PHE A 37 -4.06 17.42 8.40
CA PHE A 37 -3.07 17.69 7.34
C PHE A 37 -3.60 18.66 6.29
N ILE A 38 -4.85 18.52 5.84
CA ILE A 38 -5.47 19.48 4.92
C ILE A 38 -5.56 20.86 5.55
N ALA A 39 -5.91 20.96 6.84
CA ALA A 39 -5.91 22.23 7.56
C ALA A 39 -4.50 22.85 7.63
N PHE A 40 -3.48 22.02 7.86
CA PHE A 40 -2.08 22.44 7.82
C PHE A 40 -1.68 22.94 6.42
N LEU A 41 -2.03 22.22 5.34
CA LEU A 41 -1.79 22.63 3.96
C LEU A 41 -2.39 24.02 3.67
N PHE A 42 -3.64 24.27 4.08
CA PHE A 42 -4.27 25.59 3.94
C PHE A 42 -3.51 26.68 4.71
N LYS A 43 -3.11 26.40 5.95
CA LYS A 43 -2.31 27.33 6.75
C LYS A 43 -0.98 27.69 6.07
N GLN A 44 -0.28 26.72 5.51
CA GLN A 44 0.96 26.95 4.74
C GLN A 44 0.73 27.83 3.50
N ASN A 45 -0.48 27.81 2.95
CA ASN A 45 -0.89 28.64 1.82
C ASN A 45 -1.50 29.99 2.23
N GLY A 46 -1.31 30.41 3.49
CA GLY A 46 -1.72 31.72 3.99
C GLY A 46 -3.22 31.84 4.30
N TYR A 47 -3.92 30.72 4.50
CA TYR A 47 -5.30 30.74 4.99
C TYR A 47 -5.33 30.78 6.52
N GLU A 48 -6.31 31.49 7.06
CA GLU A 48 -6.68 31.45 8.47
C GLU A 48 -7.69 30.32 8.73
N LEU A 49 -7.47 29.53 9.78
CA LEU A 49 -8.44 28.53 10.23
C LEU A 49 -9.43 29.21 11.18
N VAL A 50 -10.69 29.32 10.76
CA VAL A 50 -11.73 30.06 11.52
C VAL A 50 -12.41 29.18 12.56
N GLN A 51 -12.51 27.88 12.29
CA GLN A 51 -13.07 26.91 13.22
C GLN A 51 -12.42 25.54 13.00
N THR A 52 -11.81 25.01 14.05
CA THR A 52 -11.23 23.66 14.10
C THR A 52 -11.73 22.98 15.37
N SER A 53 -12.92 22.41 15.32
CA SER A 53 -13.39 21.55 16.39
C SER A 53 -14.32 20.52 15.81
N TYR A 54 -13.81 19.28 15.70
CA TYR A 54 -14.33 17.90 15.78
C TYR A 54 -15.85 17.61 15.97
N SER A 55 -16.70 18.60 15.77
CA SER A 55 -18.16 18.60 15.81
C SER A 55 -18.67 19.70 14.88
N ALA A 56 -18.09 19.81 13.68
CA ALA A 56 -18.79 20.46 12.60
C ALA A 56 -19.86 19.48 12.09
N ASP A 57 -20.81 19.19 12.98
CA ASP A 57 -22.12 18.70 12.60
C ASP A 57 -22.63 19.65 11.51
N PHE A 58 -23.37 19.15 10.53
CA PHE A 58 -23.82 19.86 9.32
C PHE A 58 -22.91 19.81 8.08
N GLY A 59 -21.79 19.05 8.10
CA GLY A 59 -21.18 18.53 6.85
C GLY A 59 -20.03 19.34 6.22
N ALA A 60 -19.23 20.04 7.02
CA ALA A 60 -17.90 20.52 6.62
C ALA A 60 -16.89 20.07 7.68
N ASP A 61 -15.67 19.73 7.30
CA ASP A 61 -14.63 19.32 8.25
C ASP A 61 -13.76 20.51 8.68
N ILE A 62 -13.56 21.49 7.79
CA ILE A 62 -12.70 22.66 8.01
C ILE A 62 -13.38 23.92 7.48
N ILE A 63 -13.30 25.02 8.23
CA ILE A 63 -13.65 26.36 7.74
C ILE A 63 -12.37 27.20 7.63
N VAL A 64 -12.05 27.63 6.41
CA VAL A 64 -10.88 28.45 6.12
C VAL A 64 -11.27 29.85 5.65
N LYS A 65 -10.39 30.83 5.86
CA LYS A 65 -10.57 32.19 5.38
C LYS A 65 -9.29 32.73 4.75
N LYS A 66 -9.42 33.38 3.59
CA LYS A 66 -8.32 34.10 2.94
C LYS A 66 -8.88 35.24 2.11
N ASP A 67 -8.21 36.40 2.15
CA ASP A 67 -8.61 37.60 1.40
C ASP A 67 -10.07 38.02 1.63
N GLY A 68 -10.56 37.82 2.86
CA GLY A 68 -11.93 38.14 3.26
C GLY A 68 -12.98 37.07 2.91
N LEU A 69 -12.65 36.08 2.08
CA LEU A 69 -13.57 35.00 1.68
C LEU A 69 -13.50 33.83 2.67
N ARG A 70 -14.66 33.32 3.09
CA ARG A 70 -14.81 32.12 3.92
C ARG A 70 -15.19 30.93 3.05
N THR A 71 -14.50 29.81 3.23
CA THR A 71 -14.76 28.58 2.47
C THR A 71 -15.08 27.45 3.44
N ALA A 72 -16.20 26.77 3.21
CA ALA A 72 -16.53 25.50 3.86
C ALA A 72 -15.85 24.36 3.11
N VAL A 73 -15.02 23.58 3.79
CA VAL A 73 -14.24 22.50 3.20
C VAL A 73 -14.71 21.17 3.78
N GLN A 74 -15.13 20.25 2.91
CA GLN A 74 -15.33 18.85 3.25
C GLN A 74 -14.19 18.02 2.63
N VAL A 75 -13.65 17.11 3.40
CA VAL A 75 -12.56 16.22 3.07
C VAL A 75 -13.07 14.78 3.07
N LYS A 76 -12.75 14.02 2.03
CA LYS A 76 -13.08 12.58 1.91
C LYS A 76 -11.86 11.79 1.52
N ARG A 77 -11.30 11.07 2.50
CA ARG A 77 -10.22 10.11 2.27
C ARG A 77 -10.77 8.77 1.78
N TYR A 78 -11.09 8.70 0.50
CA TYR A 78 -11.59 7.47 -0.14
C TYR A 78 -10.51 6.77 -0.95
N PHE A 79 -10.61 5.44 -1.02
CA PHE A 79 -9.84 4.64 -1.97
C PHE A 79 -10.24 5.02 -3.41
N GLU A 80 -9.30 4.87 -4.35
CA GLU A 80 -9.48 5.28 -5.76
C GLU A 80 -10.72 4.68 -6.45
N LEU A 81 -11.10 3.45 -6.09
CA LEU A 81 -12.31 2.80 -6.63
C LEU A 81 -13.61 3.31 -6.01
N HIS A 82 -13.55 3.97 -4.84
CA HIS A 82 -14.71 4.55 -4.16
C HIS A 82 -14.81 6.02 -4.51
N LYS A 83 -15.76 6.38 -5.38
CA LYS A 83 -15.95 7.75 -5.85
C LYS A 83 -16.89 8.54 -4.94
N VAL A 84 -16.62 9.84 -4.81
CA VAL A 84 -17.49 10.79 -4.12
C VAL A 84 -18.81 10.96 -4.89
N GLY A 85 -19.92 10.85 -4.16
CA GLY A 85 -21.28 10.82 -4.71
C GLY A 85 -22.04 12.13 -4.52
N VAL A 86 -23.26 12.17 -5.05
CA VAL A 86 -24.17 13.33 -4.93
C VAL A 86 -24.47 13.67 -3.47
N SER A 87 -24.60 12.67 -2.59
CA SER A 87 -24.86 12.89 -1.17
C SER A 87 -23.74 13.68 -0.49
N ASP A 88 -22.48 13.40 -0.81
CA ASP A 88 -21.33 14.12 -0.25
C ASP A 88 -21.33 15.60 -0.70
N ILE A 89 -21.66 15.86 -1.97
CA ILE A 89 -21.76 17.23 -2.49
C ILE A 89 -22.89 18.01 -1.80
N ASN A 90 -24.04 17.37 -1.56
CA ASN A 90 -25.13 18.01 -0.82
C ASN A 90 -24.75 18.35 0.63
N GLN A 91 -23.91 17.54 1.28
CA GLN A 91 -23.44 17.83 2.65
C GLN A 91 -22.64 19.14 2.68
N VAL A 92 -21.67 19.30 1.78
CA VAL A 92 -20.85 20.53 1.78
C VAL A 92 -21.64 21.77 1.35
N ILE A 93 -22.65 21.63 0.48
CA ILE A 93 -23.60 22.71 0.17
C ILE A 93 -24.37 23.13 1.43
N GLY A 94 -24.89 22.15 2.18
CA GLY A 94 -25.57 22.40 3.45
C GLY A 94 -24.68 23.11 4.45
N ALA A 95 -23.42 22.67 4.56
CA ALA A 95 -22.43 23.29 5.43
C ALA A 95 -22.10 24.72 5.02
N GLN A 96 -21.93 24.98 3.72
CA GLN A 96 -21.71 26.34 3.21
C GLN A 96 -22.81 27.29 3.68
N GLN A 97 -24.08 26.88 3.55
CA GLN A 97 -25.22 27.68 4.00
C GLN A 97 -25.26 27.85 5.51
N TYR A 98 -25.09 26.75 6.26
CA TYR A 98 -25.14 26.75 7.72
C TYR A 98 -24.07 27.66 8.33
N TYR A 99 -22.83 27.55 7.84
CA TYR A 99 -21.69 28.34 8.32
C TYR A 99 -21.55 29.72 7.67
N GLN A 100 -22.48 30.09 6.78
CA GLN A 100 -22.48 31.35 6.03
C GLN A 100 -21.13 31.59 5.32
N CYS A 101 -20.65 30.58 4.61
CA CYS A 101 -19.43 30.66 3.83
C CYS A 101 -19.71 31.14 2.41
N ASP A 102 -18.80 31.94 1.86
CA ASP A 102 -18.88 32.45 0.49
C ASP A 102 -18.69 31.32 -0.54
N GLN A 103 -17.94 30.29 -0.18
CA GLN A 103 -17.58 29.17 -1.06
C GLN A 103 -17.70 27.81 -0.36
N ALA A 104 -17.85 26.77 -1.18
CA ALA A 104 -17.78 25.38 -0.79
C ALA A 104 -16.66 24.67 -1.56
N LEU A 105 -15.92 23.80 -0.87
CA LEU A 105 -14.83 23.01 -1.44
C LEU A 105 -14.94 21.56 -0.97
N MET A 106 -14.95 20.63 -1.91
CA MET A 106 -14.87 19.20 -1.64
C MET A 106 -13.48 18.69 -2.05
N ILE A 107 -12.75 18.09 -1.12
CA ILE A 107 -11.41 17.51 -1.34
C ILE A 107 -11.50 16.00 -1.19
N THR A 108 -10.89 15.23 -2.10
CA THR A 108 -10.80 13.78 -1.96
C THR A 108 -9.49 13.20 -2.47
N THR A 109 -9.06 12.08 -1.87
CA THR A 109 -7.95 11.24 -2.36
C THR A 109 -8.37 10.32 -3.52
N SER A 110 -9.64 10.35 -3.90
CA SER A 110 -10.24 9.57 -4.99
C SER A 110 -10.69 10.50 -6.13
N SER A 111 -11.81 10.18 -6.77
CA SER A 111 -12.44 10.95 -7.84
C SER A 111 -13.95 11.08 -7.61
N TYR A 112 -14.62 11.84 -8.46
CA TYR A 112 -16.06 12.11 -8.36
C TYR A 112 -16.87 11.32 -9.38
N THR A 113 -18.09 10.92 -9.00
CA THR A 113 -19.08 10.40 -9.96
C THR A 113 -19.50 11.48 -10.96
N PRO A 114 -19.93 11.14 -12.18
CA PRO A 114 -20.41 12.13 -13.16
C PRO A 114 -21.53 13.03 -12.61
N ALA A 115 -22.48 12.43 -11.87
CA ALA A 115 -23.57 13.17 -11.24
C ALA A 115 -23.08 14.14 -10.14
N ALA A 116 -22.07 13.76 -9.36
CA ALA A 116 -21.45 14.65 -8.38
C ALA A 116 -20.76 15.84 -9.05
N LYS A 117 -20.03 15.60 -10.17
CA LYS A 117 -19.41 16.67 -10.95
C LYS A 117 -20.46 17.64 -11.51
N GLU A 118 -21.55 17.12 -12.08
CA GLU A 118 -22.63 17.95 -12.60
C GLU A 118 -23.27 18.82 -11.51
N LEU A 119 -23.57 18.23 -10.34
CA LEU A 119 -24.13 18.97 -9.22
C LEU A 119 -23.17 20.04 -8.71
N ALA A 120 -21.88 19.73 -8.57
CA ALA A 120 -20.87 20.67 -8.11
C ALA A 120 -20.77 21.89 -9.03
N VAL A 121 -20.79 21.68 -10.36
CA VAL A 121 -20.80 22.77 -11.35
C VAL A 121 -22.05 23.66 -11.18
N LYS A 122 -23.24 23.06 -11.02
CA LYS A 122 -24.49 23.81 -10.86
C LYS A 122 -24.59 24.58 -9.54
N SER A 123 -23.94 24.09 -8.49
CA SER A 123 -23.98 24.66 -7.14
C SER A 123 -22.78 25.54 -6.80
N GLY A 124 -21.77 25.61 -7.68
CA GLY A 124 -20.54 26.38 -7.44
C GLY A 124 -19.59 25.74 -6.43
N VAL A 125 -19.73 24.44 -6.15
CA VAL A 125 -18.81 23.69 -5.28
C VAL A 125 -17.51 23.45 -6.03
N ILE A 126 -16.40 23.88 -5.46
CA ILE A 126 -15.05 23.63 -5.99
C ILE A 126 -14.68 22.18 -5.69
N LEU A 127 -14.09 21.48 -6.66
CA LEU A 127 -13.69 20.09 -6.54
C LEU A 127 -12.18 19.93 -6.63
N TRP A 128 -11.58 19.31 -5.61
CA TRP A 128 -10.18 18.85 -5.63
C TRP A 128 -10.15 17.33 -5.52
N ASP A 129 -10.01 16.65 -6.65
CA ASP A 129 -9.64 15.23 -6.68
C ASP A 129 -8.14 15.07 -6.37
N TRP A 130 -7.66 13.82 -6.42
CA TRP A 130 -6.26 13.51 -6.14
C TRP A 130 -5.28 14.37 -6.93
N GLU A 131 -5.50 14.53 -8.24
CA GLU A 131 -4.58 15.26 -9.12
C GLU A 131 -4.46 16.74 -8.69
N ARG A 132 -5.60 17.37 -8.37
CA ARG A 132 -5.59 18.76 -7.90
C ARG A 132 -4.98 18.89 -6.51
N LEU A 133 -5.26 17.95 -5.61
CA LEU A 133 -4.68 17.93 -4.25
C LEU A 133 -3.17 17.70 -4.29
N GLU A 134 -2.69 16.72 -5.05
CA GLU A 134 -1.27 16.42 -5.21
C GLU A 134 -0.52 17.63 -5.80
N LYS A 135 -1.13 18.33 -6.75
CA LYS A 135 -0.58 19.58 -7.27
C LYS A 135 -0.46 20.65 -6.17
N ALA A 136 -1.50 20.84 -5.35
CA ALA A 136 -1.46 21.82 -4.26
C ALA A 136 -0.37 21.48 -3.23
N ILE A 137 -0.21 20.20 -2.89
CA ILE A 137 0.88 19.71 -2.03
C ILE A 137 2.24 20.00 -2.67
N SER A 138 2.38 19.74 -3.97
CA SER A 138 3.62 19.95 -4.72
C SER A 138 4.01 21.43 -4.81
N ASP A 139 3.05 22.30 -5.11
CA ASP A 139 3.25 23.74 -5.13
C ASP A 139 3.69 24.26 -3.74
N THR A 140 3.21 23.64 -2.66
CA THR A 140 3.47 24.08 -1.28
C THR A 140 4.81 23.57 -0.74
N PHE A 141 5.11 22.29 -0.94
CA PHE A 141 6.20 21.61 -0.23
C PHE A 141 7.36 21.18 -1.15
N PHE A 142 7.18 21.17 -2.47
CA PHE A 142 8.15 20.62 -3.42
C PHE A 142 8.50 21.61 -4.54
N GLU A 143 8.32 22.91 -4.31
CA GLU A 143 8.62 23.96 -5.30
C GLU A 143 7.91 23.75 -6.65
N GLY A 144 6.73 23.13 -6.62
CA GLY A 144 5.94 22.79 -7.81
C GLY A 144 6.43 21.55 -8.58
N GLN A 145 7.48 20.88 -8.11
CA GLN A 145 7.97 19.63 -8.69
C GLN A 145 7.15 18.44 -8.19
N TYR A 146 7.10 17.36 -8.98
CA TYR A 146 6.57 16.10 -8.48
C TYR A 146 7.43 15.61 -7.30
N HIS A 147 6.77 15.12 -6.25
CA HIS A 147 7.42 14.59 -5.05
C HIS A 147 8.54 13.57 -5.37
N GLN A 148 8.36 12.76 -6.42
CA GLN A 148 9.35 11.78 -6.88
C GLN A 148 10.66 12.41 -7.35
N ASP A 149 10.60 13.56 -8.02
CA ASP A 149 11.78 14.26 -8.53
C ASP A 149 12.44 15.08 -7.43
N TYR A 150 11.64 15.71 -6.57
CA TYR A 150 12.13 16.40 -5.38
C TYR A 150 12.96 15.47 -4.50
N TYR A 151 12.45 14.27 -4.17
CA TYR A 151 13.17 13.32 -3.33
C TYR A 151 14.35 12.59 -4.02
N LYS A 152 14.50 12.69 -5.35
CA LYS A 152 15.75 12.28 -6.01
C LYS A 152 16.86 13.29 -5.75
N ALA A 153 16.53 14.59 -5.75
CA ALA A 153 17.47 15.67 -5.49
C ALA A 153 17.78 15.84 -4.00
N TYR A 154 16.76 15.60 -3.15
CA TYR A 154 16.83 15.68 -1.69
C TYR A 154 16.42 14.34 -1.08
N PRO A 155 17.31 13.34 -1.06
CA PRO A 155 17.00 12.03 -0.51
C PRO A 155 16.61 12.18 0.97
N VAL A 156 15.41 11.74 1.30
CA VAL A 156 15.00 11.57 2.69
C VAL A 156 15.79 10.39 3.24
N ASP A 157 16.47 10.58 4.35
CA ASP A 157 17.08 9.46 5.06
C ASP A 157 15.98 8.63 5.73
N ILE A 158 15.45 7.66 4.98
CA ILE A 158 14.45 6.71 5.48
C ILE A 158 15.16 5.61 6.31
N SER A 159 16.50 5.59 6.34
CA SER A 159 17.27 4.57 7.08
C SER A 159 17.07 4.66 8.59
N SER A 160 16.52 5.77 9.10
CA SER A 160 16.10 5.87 10.49
C SER A 160 14.68 5.36 10.76
N THR A 161 13.97 4.74 9.81
CA THR A 161 12.56 4.38 10.03
C THR A 161 12.27 2.89 10.08
N ASN A 162 12.32 2.38 11.31
CA ASN A 162 11.49 1.28 11.83
C ASN A 162 11.73 -0.14 11.31
N SER A 163 12.72 -0.38 10.45
CA SER A 163 13.20 -1.75 10.18
C SER A 163 13.68 -2.46 11.45
N ASP A 164 14.10 -1.68 12.45
CA ASP A 164 14.57 -2.16 13.74
C ASP A 164 13.42 -2.41 14.73
N LEU A 165 12.23 -1.84 14.46
CA LEU A 165 11.05 -2.07 15.28
C LEU A 165 10.26 -3.27 14.76
N LEU A 166 9.85 -3.18 13.50
CA LEU A 166 9.01 -4.16 12.86
C LEU A 166 9.59 -4.54 11.49
N LYS A 167 9.36 -5.78 11.06
CA LYS A 167 9.81 -6.26 9.76
C LYS A 167 8.72 -7.07 9.08
N ILE A 168 8.52 -6.81 7.78
CA ILE A 168 7.70 -7.66 6.92
C ILE A 168 8.54 -8.65 6.11
N GLU A 169 7.97 -9.84 5.89
CA GLU A 169 8.46 -10.87 4.98
C GLU A 169 7.32 -11.38 4.07
N ILE A 170 7.43 -11.20 2.76
CA ILE A 170 6.50 -11.75 1.78
C ILE A 170 6.79 -13.23 1.64
N MET A 171 5.84 -14.04 2.11
CA MET A 171 5.97 -15.49 2.15
C MET A 171 5.46 -16.13 0.86
N ASP A 172 4.34 -15.62 0.32
CA ASP A 172 3.75 -16.14 -0.91
C ASP A 172 2.88 -15.09 -1.62
N VAL A 173 2.72 -15.28 -2.94
CA VAL A 173 1.83 -14.53 -3.81
C VAL A 173 1.01 -15.55 -4.60
N TYR A 174 -0.25 -15.72 -4.20
CA TYR A 174 -1.20 -16.63 -4.81
C TYR A 174 -2.02 -15.90 -5.87
N ILE A 175 -1.90 -16.33 -7.12
CA ILE A 175 -2.72 -15.84 -8.23
C ILE A 175 -3.54 -17.02 -8.72
N PRO A 176 -4.87 -17.01 -8.52
CA PRO A 176 -5.70 -18.11 -8.98
C PRO A 176 -5.87 -18.10 -10.50
N ASP A 177 -6.31 -19.26 -11.02
CA ASP A 177 -6.67 -19.46 -12.42
C ASP A 177 -7.92 -18.60 -12.79
N LEU A 178 -8.35 -18.63 -14.07
CA LEU A 178 -9.38 -17.74 -14.64
C LEU A 178 -10.72 -17.69 -13.89
N GLU A 179 -11.01 -18.66 -13.01
CA GLU A 179 -12.28 -18.78 -12.28
C GLU A 179 -12.37 -17.89 -11.01
N SER A 180 -11.27 -17.33 -10.52
CA SER A 180 -11.29 -16.45 -9.34
C SER A 180 -10.78 -15.06 -9.65
N GLU A 181 -11.52 -14.06 -9.16
CA GLU A 181 -11.25 -12.65 -9.44
C GLU A 181 -10.18 -12.02 -8.55
N ASN A 182 -9.76 -12.69 -7.47
CA ASN A 182 -8.88 -12.12 -6.45
C ASN A 182 -7.60 -12.94 -6.26
N SER A 183 -6.47 -12.26 -6.31
CA SER A 183 -5.17 -12.80 -5.91
C SER A 183 -4.91 -12.51 -4.42
N ARG A 184 -4.00 -13.25 -3.79
CA ARG A 184 -3.64 -13.09 -2.37
C ARG A 184 -2.14 -12.91 -2.18
N ILE A 185 -1.77 -12.12 -1.20
CA ILE A 185 -0.39 -12.06 -0.70
C ILE A 185 -0.38 -12.46 0.76
N LEU A 186 0.53 -13.37 1.11
CA LEU A 186 0.81 -13.77 2.50
C LEU A 186 2.05 -13.01 2.98
N ILE A 187 1.87 -12.22 4.02
CA ILE A 187 2.87 -11.38 4.64
C ILE A 187 3.09 -11.86 6.07
N ARG A 188 4.34 -11.96 6.47
CA ARG A 188 4.74 -12.20 7.85
C ARG A 188 5.21 -10.89 8.45
N LEU A 189 4.60 -10.45 9.55
CA LEU A 189 5.01 -9.24 10.29
C LEU A 189 5.65 -9.67 11.61
N SER A 190 6.88 -9.22 11.87
CA SER A 190 7.63 -9.55 13.09
C SER A 190 7.95 -8.31 13.89
N ASN A 191 7.80 -8.38 15.21
CA ASN A 191 8.32 -7.39 16.14
C ASN A 191 9.76 -7.76 16.50
N LEU A 192 10.70 -6.88 16.19
CA LEU A 192 12.12 -7.07 16.44
C LEU A 192 12.58 -6.44 17.77
N THR A 193 11.65 -5.86 18.53
CA THR A 193 11.92 -5.22 19.82
C THR A 193 11.59 -6.13 20.99
N ASP A 194 12.16 -5.79 22.16
CA ASP A 194 11.85 -6.41 23.44
C ASP A 194 10.61 -5.83 24.14
N ILE A 195 9.85 -4.96 23.47
CA ILE A 195 8.61 -4.35 23.99
C ILE A 195 7.40 -4.73 23.13
N GLN A 196 6.21 -4.73 23.73
CA GLN A 196 4.98 -4.98 23.00
C GLN A 196 4.50 -3.71 22.29
N HIS A 197 3.93 -3.88 21.09
CA HIS A 197 3.36 -2.78 20.32
C HIS A 197 1.88 -3.02 20.07
N LYS A 198 1.03 -2.06 20.44
CA LYS A 198 -0.38 -2.08 20.02
C LYS A 198 -0.48 -1.42 18.65
N ILE A 199 -0.73 -2.23 17.62
CA ILE A 199 -0.66 -1.79 16.23
C ILE A 199 -1.97 -1.98 15.47
N LYS A 200 -2.15 -1.18 14.41
CA LYS A 200 -3.17 -1.38 13.38
C LYS A 200 -2.51 -1.27 12.01
N CYS A 201 -2.73 -2.26 11.16
CA CYS A 201 -2.26 -2.27 9.78
C CYS A 201 -3.34 -1.73 8.86
N ASP A 202 -2.96 -0.84 7.93
CA ASP A 202 -3.84 -0.51 6.81
C ASP A 202 -3.62 -1.48 5.65
N LEU A 203 -4.54 -1.45 4.69
CA LEU A 203 -4.50 -2.36 3.55
C LEU A 203 -3.15 -2.26 2.82
N PRO A 204 -2.48 -3.39 2.55
CA PRO A 204 -1.19 -3.37 1.86
C PRO A 204 -1.31 -2.76 0.48
N ILE A 205 -0.25 -2.07 0.07
CA ILE A 205 -0.20 -1.35 -1.20
C ILE A 205 0.92 -1.91 -2.05
N LEU A 206 0.58 -2.29 -3.28
CA LEU A 206 1.52 -2.70 -4.30
C LEU A 206 1.93 -1.48 -5.11
N LEU A 207 3.23 -1.18 -5.11
CA LEU A 207 3.85 -0.16 -5.93
C LEU A 207 4.70 -0.83 -7.01
N THR A 208 4.25 -0.71 -8.25
CA THR A 208 4.94 -1.32 -9.39
C THR A 208 6.16 -0.52 -9.82
N THR A 209 7.10 -1.17 -10.49
CA THR A 209 8.28 -0.54 -11.10
C THR A 209 7.93 0.60 -12.06
N ASN A 210 6.78 0.51 -12.73
CA ASN A 210 6.24 1.54 -13.62
C ASN A 210 5.48 2.65 -12.87
N GLN A 211 5.63 2.75 -11.54
CA GLN A 211 5.01 3.75 -10.67
C GLN A 211 3.47 3.68 -10.59
N PHE A 212 2.85 2.58 -11.03
CA PHE A 212 1.43 2.33 -10.73
C PHE A 212 1.25 1.81 -9.32
N GLN A 213 0.21 2.29 -8.66
CA GLN A 213 -0.17 1.89 -7.31
C GLN A 213 -1.49 1.11 -7.29
N PHE A 214 -1.51 0.01 -6.54
CA PHE A 214 -2.72 -0.77 -6.30
C PHE A 214 -2.85 -1.07 -4.81
N SER A 215 -3.99 -0.72 -4.22
CA SER A 215 -4.32 -1.15 -2.84
C SER A 215 -4.89 -2.57 -2.87
N ALA A 216 -4.60 -3.34 -1.82
CA ALA A 216 -5.39 -4.52 -1.50
C ALA A 216 -6.86 -4.13 -1.35
N ILE A 217 -7.75 -5.04 -1.73
CA ILE A 217 -9.20 -4.93 -1.60
C ILE A 217 -9.62 -5.11 -0.14
N LYS A 218 -9.06 -6.12 0.53
CA LYS A 218 -9.36 -6.45 1.93
C LYS A 218 -8.29 -7.35 2.55
N PHE A 219 -8.29 -7.43 3.87
CA PHE A 219 -7.68 -8.55 4.59
C PHE A 219 -8.57 -9.81 4.46
N VAL A 220 -7.96 -10.98 4.41
CA VAL A 220 -8.70 -12.25 4.52
C VAL A 220 -9.20 -12.39 5.96
N GLU A 221 -10.38 -12.99 6.11
CA GLU A 221 -10.99 -13.27 7.40
C GLU A 221 -10.00 -14.06 8.29
N GLU A 222 -9.99 -13.75 9.59
CA GLU A 222 -9.06 -14.31 10.59
C GLU A 222 -7.58 -13.94 10.43
N SER A 223 -7.18 -13.21 9.38
CA SER A 223 -5.82 -12.68 9.29
C SER A 223 -5.63 -11.47 10.21
N PHE A 224 -4.40 -11.26 10.68
CA PHE A 224 -4.12 -10.13 11.55
C PHE A 224 -4.25 -8.81 10.78
N SER A 225 -4.99 -7.86 11.36
CA SER A 225 -5.11 -6.49 10.85
C SER A 225 -4.94 -5.44 11.95
N SER A 226 -5.19 -5.79 13.21
CA SER A 226 -5.03 -4.91 14.35
C SER A 226 -4.95 -5.73 15.64
N GLY A 227 -4.14 -5.29 16.60
CA GLY A 227 -3.99 -5.99 17.87
C GLY A 227 -2.70 -5.64 18.61
N ILE A 228 -2.36 -6.48 19.59
CA ILE A 228 -1.09 -6.39 20.33
C ILE A 228 -0.11 -7.36 19.67
N LEU A 229 1.04 -6.84 19.26
CA LEU A 229 2.17 -7.62 18.79
C LEU A 229 3.22 -7.69 19.91
N TYR A 230 3.35 -8.87 20.51
CA TYR A 230 4.27 -9.10 21.64
C TYR A 230 5.75 -9.03 21.21
N PRO A 231 6.68 -8.82 22.17
CA PRO A 231 8.11 -8.83 21.91
C PRO A 231 8.55 -10.09 21.16
N ASN A 232 9.39 -9.93 20.14
CA ASN A 232 9.93 -11.04 19.33
C ASN A 232 8.87 -11.95 18.68
N ALA A 233 7.60 -11.53 18.66
CA ALA A 233 6.51 -12.28 18.08
C ALA A 233 6.39 -12.02 16.58
N THR A 234 5.89 -13.03 15.89
CA THR A 234 5.63 -13.00 14.45
C THR A 234 4.20 -13.41 14.19
N ILE A 235 3.53 -12.68 13.31
CA ILE A 235 2.13 -12.89 12.91
C ILE A 235 2.02 -12.98 11.39
N GLU A 236 0.89 -13.52 10.93
CA GLU A 236 0.55 -13.64 9.52
C GLU A 236 -0.59 -12.71 9.14
N ILE A 237 -0.39 -12.00 8.03
CA ILE A 237 -1.33 -11.09 7.41
C ILE A 237 -1.58 -11.62 6.01
N ILE A 238 -2.84 -11.82 5.65
CA ILE A 238 -3.23 -12.26 4.31
C ILE A 238 -4.13 -11.18 3.74
N CYS A 239 -3.77 -10.65 2.58
CA CYS A 239 -4.56 -9.64 1.89
C CYS A 239 -4.95 -10.09 0.49
N GLU A 240 -6.11 -9.63 0.04
CA GLU A 240 -6.64 -9.87 -1.31
C GLU A 240 -6.43 -8.65 -2.20
N PHE A 241 -5.92 -8.86 -3.40
CA PHE A 241 -5.86 -7.89 -4.49
C PHE A 241 -6.74 -8.38 -5.64
N SER A 242 -7.15 -7.49 -6.53
CA SER A 242 -7.78 -7.93 -7.78
C SER A 242 -6.75 -8.71 -8.60
N ARG A 243 -7.18 -9.80 -9.23
CA ARG A 243 -6.33 -10.63 -10.10
C ARG A 243 -5.65 -9.81 -11.19
N ARG A 244 -6.32 -8.77 -11.72
CA ARG A 244 -5.73 -7.87 -12.74
C ARG A 244 -4.58 -7.02 -12.21
N GLN A 245 -4.58 -6.70 -10.92
CA GLN A 245 -3.50 -5.91 -10.30
C GLN A 245 -2.23 -6.75 -10.10
N LEU A 246 -2.39 -8.06 -9.94
CA LEU A 246 -1.29 -9.01 -9.72
C LEU A 246 -1.01 -9.92 -10.93
N SER A 247 -1.69 -9.79 -12.06
CA SER A 247 -1.46 -10.69 -13.20
C SER A 247 -0.09 -10.50 -13.85
N ASP A 248 0.43 -9.28 -13.83
CA ASP A 248 1.68 -8.87 -14.50
C ASP A 248 2.70 -8.25 -13.52
N TYR A 249 2.68 -8.65 -12.24
CA TYR A 249 3.61 -8.07 -11.24
C TYR A 249 5.08 -8.44 -11.52
N ASP A 250 5.98 -7.47 -11.31
CA ASP A 250 7.44 -7.64 -11.41
C ASP A 250 8.05 -7.99 -10.04
N ARG A 251 9.14 -8.76 -10.02
CA ARG A 251 9.89 -9.08 -8.79
C ARG A 251 10.52 -7.85 -8.13
N LYS A 252 10.72 -6.77 -8.89
CA LYS A 252 11.20 -5.48 -8.39
C LYS A 252 10.07 -4.62 -7.82
N ASP A 253 8.81 -5.01 -8.04
CA ASP A 253 7.67 -4.33 -7.42
C ASP A 253 7.75 -4.45 -5.90
N ARG A 254 7.17 -3.47 -5.22
CA ARG A 254 7.29 -3.28 -3.79
C ARG A 254 5.94 -3.39 -3.13
N LEU A 255 5.88 -4.15 -2.05
CA LEU A 255 4.75 -4.14 -1.15
C LEU A 255 5.04 -3.19 -0.01
N LEU A 256 4.12 -2.28 0.23
CA LEU A 256 4.13 -1.31 1.32
C LEU A 256 3.03 -1.72 2.31
N LEU A 257 3.39 -1.94 3.57
CA LEU A 257 2.46 -2.20 4.66
C LEU A 257 2.49 -1.01 5.61
N PRO A 258 1.47 -0.14 5.58
CA PRO A 258 1.31 0.92 6.57
C PRO A 258 0.91 0.35 7.93
N VAL A 259 1.56 0.81 9.00
CA VAL A 259 1.32 0.36 10.38
C VAL A 259 1.27 1.57 11.32
N HIS A 260 0.18 1.65 12.07
CA HIS A 260 -0.06 2.64 13.11
C HIS A 260 0.25 2.08 14.48
N PHE A 261 1.02 2.81 15.28
CA PHE A 261 1.22 2.54 16.70
C PHE A 261 0.16 3.29 17.50
N LEU A 262 -0.83 2.55 17.99
CA LEU A 262 -2.02 3.12 18.65
C LEU A 262 -1.71 3.78 20.00
N GLN A 263 -0.50 3.58 20.55
CA GLN A 263 -0.07 4.15 21.83
C GLN A 263 0.69 5.47 21.65
N SER A 264 1.56 5.56 20.64
CA SER A 264 2.38 6.75 20.38
C SER A 264 1.79 7.67 19.30
N GLN A 265 0.75 7.24 18.57
CA GLN A 265 0.27 7.90 17.35
C GLN A 265 1.35 8.00 16.26
N GLU A 266 2.39 7.16 16.36
CA GLU A 266 3.41 7.06 15.32
C GLU A 266 2.90 6.19 14.17
N TYR A 267 3.31 6.58 12.97
CA TYR A 267 2.94 5.94 11.74
C TYR A 267 4.20 5.52 10.98
N ILE A 268 4.22 4.28 10.50
CA ILE A 268 5.36 3.71 9.80
C ILE A 268 4.89 2.99 8.54
N VAL A 269 5.74 2.94 7.52
CA VAL A 269 5.50 2.15 6.31
C VAL A 269 6.61 1.12 6.19
N LEU A 270 6.24 -0.16 6.30
CA LEU A 270 7.17 -1.27 6.10
C LEU A 270 7.20 -1.62 4.61
N GLU A 271 8.40 -1.67 4.03
CA GLU A 271 8.60 -1.93 2.61
C GLU A 271 9.29 -3.28 2.38
N GLN A 272 8.83 -4.02 1.37
CA GLN A 272 9.57 -5.18 0.86
C GLN A 272 9.36 -5.43 -0.63
N LYS A 273 10.45 -5.78 -1.33
CA LYS A 273 10.39 -6.25 -2.73
C LYS A 273 9.76 -7.63 -2.83
N LEU A 274 8.82 -7.77 -3.77
CA LEU A 274 8.13 -9.03 -4.09
C LEU A 274 9.09 -10.16 -4.49
N GLY A 275 10.24 -9.84 -5.07
CA GLY A 275 11.29 -10.80 -5.45
C GLY A 275 12.00 -11.49 -4.28
N SER A 276 11.65 -11.18 -3.03
CA SER A 276 12.27 -11.76 -1.83
C SER A 276 11.70 -13.12 -1.41
N ILE A 277 10.78 -13.71 -2.19
CA ILE A 277 10.11 -14.98 -1.90
C ILE A 277 11.14 -16.13 -1.89
N LYS A 278 11.56 -16.55 -0.69
CA LYS A 278 12.66 -17.52 -0.48
C LYS A 278 12.32 -18.98 -0.85
N ASN A 279 11.18 -19.28 -1.45
CA ASN A 279 10.67 -20.66 -1.55
C ASN A 279 10.23 -21.13 -2.95
N GLU A 280 10.63 -20.47 -4.04
CA GLU A 280 10.27 -20.92 -5.40
C GLU A 280 11.11 -22.08 -5.94
N CYS A 281 10.47 -23.05 -6.61
CA CYS A 281 11.14 -23.90 -7.59
C CYS A 281 11.27 -23.16 -8.93
N PHE A 282 12.19 -22.18 -9.02
CA PHE A 282 12.45 -21.31 -10.18
C PHE A 282 12.23 -21.92 -11.56
N LEU A 283 12.90 -23.03 -11.87
CA LEU A 283 12.79 -23.72 -13.17
C LEU A 283 11.41 -24.37 -13.38
N VAL A 284 10.83 -24.95 -12.33
CA VAL A 284 9.54 -25.64 -12.43
C VAL A 284 8.42 -24.62 -12.58
N THR A 285 8.51 -23.51 -11.84
CA THR A 285 7.64 -22.34 -12.02
C THR A 285 7.73 -21.78 -13.42
N PHE A 286 8.92 -21.65 -13.99
CA PHE A 286 9.13 -21.15 -15.36
C PHE A 286 8.53 -22.07 -16.44
N TYR A 287 8.69 -23.40 -16.30
CA TYR A 287 8.23 -24.35 -17.33
C TYR A 287 6.77 -24.81 -17.20
N TYR A 288 6.21 -24.80 -15.98
CA TYR A 288 4.91 -25.40 -15.69
C TYR A 288 3.94 -24.43 -14.98
N GLY A 289 4.42 -23.30 -14.46
CA GLY A 289 3.60 -22.39 -13.66
C GLY A 289 3.41 -22.87 -12.21
N ARG A 290 3.08 -21.93 -11.31
CA ARG A 290 2.94 -22.19 -9.86
C ARG A 290 1.71 -23.03 -9.49
N THR A 291 0.69 -23.07 -10.35
CA THR A 291 -0.55 -23.84 -10.12
C THR A 291 -0.45 -25.29 -10.62
N SER A 292 0.67 -25.67 -11.25
CA SER A 292 0.88 -27.03 -11.77
C SER A 292 1.02 -28.09 -10.67
N ALA A 293 0.61 -29.33 -11.01
CA ALA A 293 0.84 -30.47 -10.12
C ALA A 293 2.34 -30.73 -9.92
N GLU A 294 3.11 -30.49 -10.97
CA GLU A 294 4.56 -30.57 -11.03
C GLU A 294 5.22 -29.63 -10.02
N TYR A 295 4.75 -28.38 -9.92
CA TYR A 295 5.23 -27.42 -8.91
C TYR A 295 4.98 -27.93 -7.49
N ARG A 296 3.74 -28.32 -7.18
CA ARG A 296 3.38 -28.84 -5.84
C ARG A 296 4.20 -30.06 -5.44
N GLN A 297 4.48 -30.95 -6.39
CA GLN A 297 5.27 -32.16 -6.16
C GLN A 297 6.74 -31.86 -5.90
N MET A 298 7.31 -30.89 -6.61
CA MET A 298 8.71 -30.50 -6.42
C MET A 298 8.92 -29.76 -5.10
N ILE A 299 7.96 -28.94 -4.67
CA ILE A 299 7.94 -28.36 -3.32
C ILE A 299 7.89 -29.46 -2.26
N ALA A 300 6.99 -30.44 -2.40
CA ALA A 300 6.92 -31.56 -1.47
C ALA A 300 8.22 -32.40 -1.43
N LEU A 301 8.87 -32.64 -2.58
CA LEU A 301 10.18 -33.31 -2.63
C LEU A 301 11.25 -32.52 -1.87
N ARG A 302 11.30 -31.20 -2.07
CA ARG A 302 12.23 -30.33 -1.36
C ARG A 302 12.06 -30.46 0.15
N ASP A 303 10.84 -30.28 0.63
CA ASP A 303 10.55 -30.15 2.06
C ASP A 303 10.58 -31.52 2.76
N GLN A 304 10.06 -32.57 2.12
CA GLN A 304 9.91 -33.89 2.75
C GLN A 304 11.13 -34.79 2.58
N VAL A 305 11.99 -34.53 1.60
CA VAL A 305 13.13 -35.40 1.24
C VAL A 305 14.46 -34.64 1.27
N LEU A 306 14.61 -33.60 0.44
CA LEU A 306 15.92 -32.94 0.25
C LEU A 306 16.36 -32.14 1.48
N GLN A 307 15.44 -31.51 2.20
CA GLN A 307 15.78 -30.76 3.42
C GLN A 307 16.20 -31.65 4.60
N LYS A 308 15.94 -32.97 4.54
CA LYS A 308 16.22 -33.91 5.63
C LYS A 308 17.67 -34.39 5.69
N ASN A 309 18.49 -34.15 4.66
CA ASN A 309 19.89 -34.57 4.64
C ASN A 309 20.84 -33.47 4.15
N LEU A 310 22.13 -33.56 4.52
CA LEU A 310 23.13 -32.53 4.21
C LEU A 310 23.29 -32.31 2.70
N LEU A 311 23.36 -33.38 1.91
CA LEU A 311 23.53 -33.29 0.46
C LEU A 311 22.35 -32.61 -0.22
N GLY A 312 21.12 -32.89 0.22
CA GLY A 312 19.92 -32.24 -0.29
C GLY A 312 19.85 -30.76 0.08
N ARG A 313 20.29 -30.37 1.29
CA ARG A 313 20.41 -28.95 1.67
C ARG A 313 21.46 -28.22 0.82
N SER A 314 22.61 -28.83 0.55
CA SER A 314 23.63 -28.27 -0.35
C SER A 314 23.11 -28.13 -1.78
N PHE A 315 22.37 -29.12 -2.28
CA PHE A 315 21.72 -29.07 -3.59
C PHE A 315 20.68 -27.94 -3.68
N ILE A 316 19.81 -27.81 -2.68
CA ILE A 316 18.86 -26.70 -2.56
C ILE A 316 19.61 -25.37 -2.60
N SER A 317 20.65 -25.20 -1.78
CA SER A 317 21.43 -23.97 -1.74
C SER A 317 22.02 -23.60 -3.10
N ALA A 318 22.61 -24.58 -3.81
CA ALA A 318 23.15 -24.36 -5.15
C ALA A 318 22.06 -24.03 -6.18
N TYR A 319 20.92 -24.71 -6.12
CA TYR A 319 19.76 -24.45 -6.96
C TYR A 319 19.21 -23.04 -6.76
N TYR A 320 19.07 -22.58 -5.51
CA TYR A 320 18.56 -21.24 -5.24
C TYR A 320 19.59 -20.14 -5.58
N PHE A 321 20.88 -20.43 -5.47
CA PHE A 321 21.95 -19.51 -5.88
C PHE A 321 22.00 -19.28 -7.40
N LEU A 322 21.75 -20.33 -8.19
CA LEU A 322 21.85 -20.28 -9.66
C LEU A 322 20.49 -20.07 -10.36
N GLY A 323 19.39 -20.43 -9.70
CA GLY A 323 18.08 -20.59 -10.32
C GLY A 323 17.47 -19.31 -10.86
N SER A 324 17.63 -18.18 -10.16
CA SER A 324 17.11 -16.89 -10.62
C SER A 324 17.85 -16.38 -11.87
N ARG A 325 19.19 -16.49 -11.89
CA ARG A 325 20.04 -16.10 -13.02
C ARG A 325 19.80 -16.97 -14.25
N LEU A 326 19.56 -18.27 -14.05
CA LEU A 326 19.27 -19.20 -15.13
C LEU A 326 17.90 -18.92 -15.77
N VAL A 327 16.87 -18.63 -14.97
CA VAL A 327 15.54 -18.26 -15.49
C VAL A 327 15.59 -16.95 -16.27
N ASP A 328 16.35 -15.97 -15.79
CA ASP A 328 16.55 -14.67 -16.47
C ASP A 328 17.30 -14.83 -17.81
N TYR A 329 18.26 -15.75 -17.89
CA TYR A 329 18.88 -16.10 -19.17
C TYR A 329 17.89 -16.80 -20.13
N LEU A 330 17.06 -17.72 -19.62
CA LEU A 330 16.11 -18.48 -20.43
C LEU A 330 14.94 -17.64 -20.97
N SER A 331 14.53 -16.58 -20.29
CA SER A 331 13.49 -15.67 -20.80
C SER A 331 13.92 -14.91 -22.06
N HIS A 332 15.23 -14.75 -22.28
CA HIS A 332 15.79 -14.03 -23.43
C HIS A 332 16.32 -14.95 -24.54
N GLU A 333 16.38 -16.28 -24.32
CA GLU A 333 16.94 -17.25 -25.27
C GLU A 333 15.97 -18.42 -25.57
N PRO A 334 15.00 -18.23 -26.51
CA PRO A 334 13.94 -19.21 -26.79
C PRO A 334 14.44 -20.58 -27.25
N LYS A 335 15.63 -20.63 -27.89
CA LYS A 335 16.27 -21.89 -28.30
C LYS A 335 16.67 -22.73 -27.09
N MET A 336 17.21 -22.09 -26.06
CA MET A 336 17.65 -22.76 -24.83
C MET A 336 16.48 -23.28 -24.00
N VAL A 337 15.33 -22.59 -24.04
CA VAL A 337 14.09 -23.07 -23.40
C VAL A 337 13.71 -24.46 -23.91
N ASN A 338 13.77 -24.69 -25.22
CA ASN A 338 13.41 -25.97 -25.83
C ASN A 338 14.46 -27.06 -25.57
N ILE A 339 15.74 -26.70 -25.45
CA ILE A 339 16.84 -27.63 -25.15
C ILE A 339 16.76 -28.15 -23.71
N LEU A 340 16.43 -27.28 -22.74
CA LEU A 340 16.38 -27.67 -21.32
C LEU A 340 15.05 -28.28 -20.89
N ARG A 341 13.96 -28.08 -21.64
CA ARG A 341 12.62 -28.63 -21.35
C ARG A 341 12.60 -30.14 -21.10
N PRO A 342 13.29 -31.00 -21.87
CA PRO A 342 13.32 -32.46 -21.65
C PRO A 342 14.02 -32.83 -20.33
N LEU A 343 15.07 -32.09 -19.95
CA LEU A 343 15.82 -32.31 -18.72
C LEU A 343 14.98 -31.97 -17.49
N VAL A 344 14.31 -30.81 -17.50
CA VAL A 344 13.38 -30.42 -16.42
C VAL A 344 12.22 -31.42 -16.33
N ARG A 345 11.66 -31.86 -17.47
CA ARG A 345 10.65 -32.95 -17.52
C ARG A 345 11.15 -34.24 -16.88
N GLY A 346 12.40 -34.62 -17.15
CA GLY A 346 13.02 -35.81 -16.58
C GLY A 346 13.12 -35.73 -15.06
N ILE A 347 13.59 -34.60 -14.53
CA ILE A 347 13.72 -34.37 -13.07
C ILE A 347 12.36 -34.45 -12.39
N VAL A 348 11.35 -33.77 -12.93
CA VAL A 348 9.99 -33.77 -12.38
C VAL A 348 9.39 -35.18 -12.40
N LYS A 349 9.55 -35.94 -13.50
CA LYS A 349 9.06 -37.33 -13.57
C LYS A 349 9.74 -38.27 -12.57
N THR A 350 11.04 -38.10 -12.34
CA THR A 350 11.79 -38.88 -11.34
C THR A 350 11.35 -38.54 -9.92
N ALA A 351 11.12 -37.25 -9.63
CA ALA A 351 10.55 -36.79 -8.37
C ALA A 351 9.16 -37.40 -8.08
N ILE A 352 8.33 -37.55 -9.10
CA ILE A 352 7.00 -38.15 -9.02
C ILE A 352 7.08 -39.66 -8.74
N ARG A 353 8.03 -40.37 -9.37
CA ARG A 353 8.18 -41.82 -9.20
C ARG A 353 8.60 -42.23 -7.79
N ASN A 354 9.40 -41.42 -7.10
CA ASN A 354 9.88 -41.71 -5.74
C ASN A 354 8.83 -41.45 -4.62
N LYS A 355 7.57 -41.18 -4.97
CA LYS A 355 6.44 -41.06 -4.03
C LYS A 355 5.53 -42.30 -3.98
N ARG A 356 5.80 -43.34 -4.77
CA ARG A 356 5.08 -44.62 -4.73
C ARG A 356 5.84 -45.68 -3.95
#